data_AF-A0A329MTA4-F1
#
_entry.id   AF-A0A329MTA4-F1
#
_cell.length_a   1.000
_cell.length_b   1.000
_cell.length_c   1.000
_cell.angle_alpha   90.00
_cell.angle_beta   90.00
_cell.angle_gamma   90.00
#
_symmetry.space_group_name_H-M   'P 1'
#
loop_
_entity.id
_entity.type
_entity.pdbx_description
1 polymer ?
#
loop_
_entity_poly.entity_id
_entity_poly.type
_entity_poly.pdbx_seq_one_letter_code
_entity_poly.pdbx_strand_id
1 'polypeptide(L)'
;MFVESIKAGGAYGDLKKTVTINILDFTYLNTARFHSSFHLYEDFDKTVMLTDVIEIHFIEYPKFRRSRKDFHNPLHRWLLFLDEKLPENQLEELMSMDPVIKKAEERLEWLSGDEDTLRLYEAREFSRYERNSIIADAKEEGRKEIARKLLALEVDLQKIAEATGLSEEEIKKL
;
A
#
# COMPACT_ATOMS: atom_id res chain seq x y z
N MET A 1 -0.47 7.80 4.36
CA MET A 1 -0.56 6.49 5.07
C MET A 1 -0.36 6.62 6.59
N PHE A 2 0.75 7.15 7.13
CA PHE A 2 0.88 7.39 8.60
C PHE A 2 0.29 8.77 9.03
N VAL A 3 0.61 9.80 8.25
CA VAL A 3 0.21 11.20 8.50
C VAL A 3 -1.24 11.49 8.07
N GLU A 4 -1.90 10.57 7.38
CA GLU A 4 -3.30 10.73 6.94
C GLU A 4 -4.30 10.72 8.09
N SER A 5 -3.89 10.17 9.24
CA SER A 5 -4.70 10.17 10.45
C SER A 5 -4.83 11.56 11.09
N ILE A 6 -3.98 12.51 10.70
CA ILE A 6 -3.97 13.89 11.21
C ILE A 6 -4.25 14.89 10.08
N LYS A 7 -4.98 15.97 10.42
CA LYS A 7 -5.22 17.07 9.48
C LYS A 7 -3.98 17.95 9.36
N ALA A 8 -3.84 18.67 8.24
CA ALA A 8 -2.78 19.65 8.08
C ALA A 8 -2.83 20.69 9.23
N GLY A 9 -1.71 20.86 9.95
CA GLY A 9 -1.62 21.71 11.14
C GLY A 9 -1.97 21.03 12.47
N GLY A 10 -2.29 19.72 12.47
CA GLY A 10 -2.51 18.93 13.68
C GLY A 10 -1.22 18.59 14.44
N ALA A 11 -1.35 18.29 15.74
CA ALA A 11 -0.21 17.93 16.58
C ALA A 11 0.22 16.47 16.35
N TYR A 12 1.52 16.22 16.34
CA TYR A 12 2.06 14.85 16.20
C TYR A 12 1.68 13.94 17.38
N GLY A 13 1.30 14.49 18.53
CA GLY A 13 0.77 13.72 19.66
C GLY A 13 -0.59 13.05 19.38
N ASP A 14 -1.32 13.51 18.35
CA ASP A 14 -2.64 12.97 17.97
C ASP A 14 -2.53 11.82 16.95
N LEU A 15 -1.32 11.38 16.63
CA LEU A 15 -1.09 10.28 15.69
C LEU A 15 -1.74 9.00 16.20
N LYS A 16 -2.63 8.43 15.38
CA LYS A 16 -3.27 7.16 15.71
C LYS A 16 -2.29 6.02 15.52
N LYS A 17 -2.35 5.03 16.43
CA LYS A 17 -1.64 3.76 16.27
C LYS A 17 -1.94 3.17 14.89
N THR A 18 -0.89 2.90 14.15
CA THR A 18 -0.94 2.45 12.76
C THR A 18 -0.20 1.13 12.65
N VAL A 19 -0.91 0.13 12.13
CA VAL A 19 -0.36 -1.20 11.87
C VAL A 19 -0.26 -1.38 10.37
N THR A 20 0.94 -1.68 9.88
CA THR A 20 1.19 -2.04 8.48
C THR A 20 1.37 -3.54 8.39
N ILE A 21 0.57 -4.21 7.56
CA ILE A 21 0.67 -5.65 7.34
C ILE A 21 1.10 -5.88 5.88
N ASN A 22 2.31 -6.38 5.69
CA ASN A 22 2.83 -6.76 4.38
C ASN A 22 2.67 -8.27 4.22
N ILE A 23 1.88 -8.69 3.22
CA ILE A 23 1.72 -10.11 2.85
C ILE A 23 2.52 -10.32 1.56
N LEU A 24 3.53 -11.20 1.60
CA LEU A 24 4.49 -11.42 0.53
C LEU A 24 4.39 -12.85 0.00
N ASP A 25 4.40 -13.02 -1.31
CA ASP A 25 4.48 -14.32 -1.98
C ASP A 25 5.94 -14.80 -2.21
N PHE A 26 6.93 -14.04 -1.74
CA PHE A 26 8.36 -14.38 -1.73
C PHE A 26 8.98 -14.29 -0.32
N THR A 27 10.21 -14.81 -0.18
CA THR A 27 11.00 -14.64 1.05
C THR A 27 11.87 -13.39 0.96
N TYR A 28 11.70 -12.49 1.91
CA TYR A 28 12.42 -11.22 2.02
C TYR A 28 13.34 -11.19 3.25
N LEU A 29 12.85 -11.68 4.40
CA LEU A 29 13.54 -11.59 5.67
C LEU A 29 14.40 -12.83 5.91
N ASN A 30 15.60 -12.62 6.47
CA ASN A 30 16.47 -13.70 6.92
C ASN A 30 16.05 -14.24 8.30
N THR A 31 14.79 -14.65 8.43
CA THR A 31 14.21 -15.23 9.64
C THR A 31 13.56 -16.58 9.32
N ALA A 32 13.55 -17.51 10.27
CA ALA A 32 12.87 -18.81 10.06
C ALA A 32 11.34 -18.69 10.17
N ARG A 33 10.82 -17.63 10.77
CA ARG A 33 9.39 -17.42 11.01
C ARG A 33 8.72 -16.94 9.73
N PHE A 34 7.48 -17.37 9.50
CA PHE A 34 6.66 -16.83 8.41
C PHE A 34 6.04 -15.48 8.76
N HIS A 35 5.90 -15.16 10.05
CA HIS A 35 5.38 -13.90 10.56
C HIS A 35 6.43 -13.24 11.45
N SER A 36 6.80 -12.01 11.10
CA SER A 36 7.71 -11.15 11.85
C SER A 36 7.04 -9.80 12.10
N SER A 37 7.10 -9.30 13.33
CA SER A 37 6.68 -7.95 13.70
C SER A 37 7.90 -7.10 14.04
N PHE A 38 7.85 -5.83 13.67
CA PHE A 38 8.88 -4.85 13.92
C PHE A 38 8.28 -3.63 14.60
N HIS A 39 8.96 -3.16 15.65
CA HIS A 39 8.62 -1.94 16.37
C HIS A 39 9.85 -1.01 16.43
N LEU A 40 9.61 0.24 16.83
CA LEU A 40 10.64 1.28 16.93
C LEU A 40 11.30 1.26 18.31
N TYR A 41 12.43 0.57 18.41
CA TYR A 41 13.29 0.54 19.60
C TYR A 41 14.56 1.35 19.38
N GLU A 42 15.22 1.72 20.47
CA GLU A 42 16.60 2.19 20.43
C GLU A 42 17.50 1.11 19.80
N ASP A 43 18.56 1.52 19.10
CA ASP A 43 19.35 0.61 18.27
C ASP A 43 20.12 -0.42 19.10
N PHE A 44 20.69 -0.01 20.23
CA PHE A 44 21.50 -0.82 21.12
C PHE A 44 20.70 -1.42 22.28
N ASP A 45 19.69 -0.71 22.79
CA ASP A 45 18.84 -1.15 23.90
C ASP A 45 17.39 -1.39 23.45
N LYS A 46 17.09 -2.67 23.17
CA LYS A 46 15.74 -3.11 22.79
C LYS A 46 14.72 -3.10 23.93
N THR A 47 15.11 -2.72 25.16
CA THR A 47 14.15 -2.46 26.24
C THR A 47 13.57 -1.05 26.17
N VAL A 48 14.23 -0.14 25.47
CA VAL A 48 13.80 1.24 25.27
C VAL A 48 13.04 1.36 23.95
N MET A 49 11.71 1.36 24.04
CA MET A 49 10.84 1.63 22.90
C MET A 49 10.69 3.15 22.71
N LEU A 50 11.00 3.65 21.52
CA LEU A 50 10.79 5.06 21.19
C LEU A 50 9.31 5.40 21.17
N THR A 51 8.50 4.55 20.53
CA THR A 51 7.05 4.72 20.44
C THR A 51 6.36 3.44 19.98
N ASP A 52 5.10 3.26 20.39
CA ASP A 52 4.23 2.15 20.02
C ASP A 52 3.18 2.54 18.95
N VAL A 53 3.35 3.72 18.33
CA VAL A 53 2.41 4.25 17.32
C VAL A 53 2.53 3.59 15.95
N ILE A 54 3.65 2.92 15.66
CA ILE A 54 3.89 2.20 14.40
C ILE A 54 4.27 0.76 14.71
N GLU A 55 3.57 -0.18 14.10
CA GLU A 55 3.95 -1.59 14.06
C GLU A 55 3.92 -2.09 12.62
N ILE A 56 4.99 -2.78 12.21
CA ILE A 56 5.14 -3.29 10.85
C ILE A 56 5.23 -4.81 10.91
N HIS A 57 4.28 -5.48 10.26
CA HIS A 57 4.29 -6.93 10.10
C HIS A 57 4.72 -7.32 8.70
N PHE A 58 5.49 -8.39 8.64
CA PHE A 58 5.79 -9.14 7.43
C PHE A 58 5.26 -10.55 7.59
N ILE A 59 4.42 -10.96 6.64
CA ILE A 59 3.90 -12.31 6.51
C ILE A 59 4.42 -12.87 5.17
N GLU A 60 5.38 -13.78 5.26
CA GLU A 60 6.02 -14.41 4.10
C GLU A 60 5.33 -15.74 3.79
N TYR A 61 4.45 -15.71 2.81
CA TYR A 61 3.58 -16.81 2.43
C TYR A 61 4.31 -18.11 2.06
N PRO A 62 5.49 -18.09 1.38
CA PRO A 62 6.25 -19.31 1.11
C PRO A 62 6.68 -20.06 2.37
N LYS A 63 7.01 -19.33 3.45
CA LYS A 63 7.36 -19.92 4.75
C LYS A 63 6.12 -20.48 5.43
N PHE A 64 4.99 -19.77 5.34
CA PHE A 64 3.71 -20.24 5.84
C PHE A 64 3.27 -21.52 5.13
N ARG A 65 3.36 -21.62 3.80
CA ARG A 65 2.99 -22.85 3.06
C ARG A 65 3.70 -24.10 3.57
N ARG A 66 4.98 -23.98 3.94
CA ARG A 66 5.81 -25.07 4.49
C ARG A 66 5.56 -25.35 5.98
N SER A 67 4.94 -24.43 6.72
CA SER A 67 4.69 -24.60 8.15
C SER A 67 3.50 -25.52 8.42
N ARG A 68 3.44 -26.10 9.63
CA ARG A 68 2.25 -26.80 10.10
C ARG A 68 1.09 -25.81 10.23
N LYS A 69 -0.07 -26.19 9.69
CA LYS A 69 -1.31 -25.41 9.79
C LYS A 69 -1.98 -25.70 11.12
N ASP A 70 -2.55 -24.66 11.71
CA ASP A 70 -3.20 -24.71 13.02
C ASP A 70 -4.53 -23.97 12.89
N PHE A 71 -5.62 -24.72 12.82
CA PHE A 71 -6.96 -24.19 12.58
C PHE A 71 -7.52 -23.47 13.83
N HIS A 72 -6.92 -23.65 15.01
CA HIS A 72 -7.28 -22.89 16.19
C HIS A 72 -6.62 -21.50 16.22
N ASN A 73 -5.64 -21.25 15.35
CA ASN A 73 -5.00 -19.95 15.22
C ASN A 73 -5.76 -19.08 14.19
N PRO A 74 -6.35 -17.93 14.59
CA PRO A 74 -7.07 -17.07 13.67
C PRO A 74 -6.23 -16.58 12.48
N LEU A 75 -4.96 -16.26 12.69
CA LEU A 75 -4.07 -15.83 11.61
C LEU A 75 -3.90 -16.94 10.57
N HIS A 76 -3.72 -18.19 11.01
CA HIS A 76 -3.59 -19.31 10.08
C HIS A 76 -4.88 -19.53 9.28
N ARG A 77 -6.05 -19.40 9.91
CA ARG A 77 -7.34 -19.48 9.20
C ARG A 77 -7.47 -18.40 8.14
N TRP A 78 -7.15 -17.15 8.47
CA TRP A 78 -7.16 -16.05 7.50
C TRP A 78 -6.16 -16.25 6.36
N LEU A 79 -4.95 -16.73 6.66
CA LEU A 79 -3.96 -17.02 5.62
C LEU A 79 -4.40 -18.18 4.72
N LEU A 80 -5.05 -19.21 5.27
CA LEU A 80 -5.63 -20.30 4.47
C LEU A 80 -6.79 -19.82 3.61
N PHE A 81 -7.67 -18.98 4.15
CA PHE A 81 -8.78 -18.36 3.42
C PHE A 81 -8.30 -17.53 2.22
N LEU A 82 -7.16 -16.83 2.36
CA LEU A 82 -6.55 -16.07 1.27
C LEU A 82 -5.80 -16.95 0.25
N ASP A 83 -5.72 -18.28 0.45
CA ASP A 83 -5.12 -19.18 -0.53
C ASP A 83 -6.15 -19.58 -1.60
N GLU A 84 -5.95 -19.11 -2.83
CA GLU A 84 -6.79 -19.46 -3.98
C GLU A 84 -6.84 -20.98 -4.26
N LYS A 85 -5.85 -21.74 -3.76
CA LYS A 85 -5.76 -23.20 -3.93
C LYS A 85 -6.43 -23.98 -2.80
N LEU A 86 -7.11 -23.30 -1.87
CA LEU A 86 -7.77 -23.97 -0.76
C LEU A 86 -8.94 -24.84 -1.28
N PRO A 87 -8.99 -26.14 -0.94
CA PRO A 87 -10.13 -26.98 -1.28
C PRO A 87 -11.43 -26.47 -0.67
N GLU A 88 -12.54 -26.58 -1.41
CA GLU A 88 -13.87 -26.10 -0.99
C GLU A 88 -14.31 -26.69 0.36
N ASN A 89 -14.05 -27.97 0.61
CA ASN A 89 -14.36 -28.61 1.88
C ASN A 89 -13.58 -28.01 3.08
N GLN A 90 -12.36 -27.51 2.85
CA GLN A 90 -11.60 -26.80 3.88
C GLN A 90 -12.09 -25.37 4.05
N LEU A 91 -12.55 -24.72 2.98
CA LEU A 91 -13.17 -23.41 3.06
C LEU A 91 -14.45 -23.45 3.91
N GLU A 92 -15.32 -24.43 3.69
CA GLU A 92 -16.51 -24.66 4.51
C GLU A 92 -16.16 -24.87 6.00
N GLU A 93 -15.12 -25.65 6.28
CA GLU A 93 -14.61 -25.85 7.63
C GLU A 93 -14.16 -24.52 8.26
N LEU A 94 -13.39 -23.71 7.53
CA LEU A 94 -12.96 -22.38 8.00
C LEU A 94 -14.14 -21.45 8.28
N MET A 95 -15.13 -21.41 7.40
CA MET A 95 -16.36 -20.62 7.57
C MET A 95 -17.18 -21.09 8.77
N SER A 96 -17.20 -22.38 9.06
CA SER A 96 -17.86 -22.93 10.24
C SER A 96 -17.15 -22.54 11.54
N MET A 97 -15.82 -22.44 11.50
CA MET A 97 -14.99 -22.11 12.66
C MET A 97 -14.88 -20.60 12.91
N ASP A 98 -14.97 -19.77 11.87
CA ASP A 98 -14.83 -18.31 11.94
C ASP A 98 -15.99 -17.59 11.23
N PRO A 99 -16.95 -17.03 11.98
CA PRO A 99 -18.06 -16.28 11.41
C PRO A 99 -17.63 -15.05 10.60
N VAL A 100 -16.44 -14.48 10.89
CA VAL A 100 -15.92 -13.32 10.15
C VAL A 100 -15.42 -13.76 8.77
N ILE A 101 -14.78 -14.93 8.67
CA ILE A 101 -14.39 -15.53 7.39
C ILE A 101 -15.63 -15.86 6.57
N LYS A 102 -16.67 -16.44 7.19
CA LYS A 102 -17.95 -16.68 6.51
C LYS A 102 -18.53 -15.40 5.90
N LYS A 103 -18.59 -14.32 6.69
CA LYS A 103 -19.08 -13.03 6.21
C LYS A 103 -18.20 -12.44 5.10
N ALA A 104 -16.89 -12.68 5.15
CA ALA A 104 -15.97 -12.25 4.10
C ALA A 104 -16.22 -13.01 2.80
N GLU A 105 -16.45 -14.32 2.86
CA GLU A 105 -16.77 -15.15 1.70
C GLU A 105 -18.11 -14.76 1.07
N GLU A 106 -19.18 -14.64 1.87
CA GLU A 106 -20.49 -14.17 1.38
C GLU A 106 -20.39 -12.80 0.69
N ARG A 107 -19.49 -11.93 1.18
CA ARG A 107 -19.25 -10.62 0.56
C ARG A 107 -18.45 -10.76 -0.73
N LEU A 108 -17.48 -11.67 -0.79
CA LEU A 108 -16.69 -11.96 -1.98
C LEU A 108 -17.61 -12.51 -3.09
N GLU A 109 -18.46 -13.49 -2.77
CA GLU A 109 -19.46 -14.05 -3.68
C GLU A 109 -20.39 -12.96 -4.23
N TRP A 110 -20.91 -12.09 -3.36
CA TRP A 110 -21.73 -10.95 -3.77
C TRP A 110 -20.99 -10.00 -4.71
N LEU A 111 -19.71 -9.70 -4.42
CA LEU A 111 -18.88 -8.83 -5.27
C LEU A 111 -18.59 -9.49 -6.63
N SER A 112 -18.39 -10.80 -6.67
CA SER A 112 -18.13 -11.55 -7.91
C SER A 112 -19.39 -11.81 -8.75
N GLY A 113 -20.57 -11.78 -8.14
CA GLY A 113 -21.84 -12.09 -8.79
C GLY A 113 -22.52 -10.89 -9.48
N ASP A 114 -22.06 -9.66 -9.23
CA ASP A 114 -22.68 -8.45 -9.74
C ASP A 114 -21.74 -7.72 -10.73
N GLU A 115 -21.99 -7.92 -12.02
CA GLU A 115 -21.25 -7.30 -13.14
C GLU A 115 -21.22 -5.77 -13.02
N ASP A 116 -22.29 -5.16 -12.50
CA ASP A 116 -22.37 -3.73 -12.23
C ASP A 116 -21.44 -3.29 -11.09
N THR A 117 -21.27 -4.11 -10.04
CA THR A 117 -20.32 -3.83 -8.96
C THR A 117 -18.88 -3.96 -9.42
N LEU A 118 -18.57 -4.94 -10.27
CA LEU A 118 -17.24 -5.06 -10.90
C LEU A 118 -16.94 -3.81 -11.75
N ARG A 119 -17.90 -3.41 -12.60
CA ARG A 119 -17.80 -2.23 -13.45
C ARG A 119 -17.65 -0.94 -12.66
N LEU A 120 -18.37 -0.78 -11.54
CA LEU A 120 -18.25 0.36 -10.64
C LEU A 120 -16.87 0.40 -9.94
N TYR A 121 -16.34 -0.76 -9.56
CA TYR A 121 -15.01 -0.87 -8.96
C TYR A 121 -13.92 -0.49 -9.97
N GLU A 122 -13.97 -1.06 -11.18
CA GLU A 122 -13.05 -0.73 -12.28
C GLU A 122 -13.15 0.74 -12.68
N ALA A 123 -14.36 1.30 -12.79
CA ALA A 123 -14.56 2.71 -13.09
C ALA A 123 -13.99 3.63 -12.01
N ARG A 124 -14.07 3.23 -10.73
CA ARG A 124 -13.47 3.98 -9.62
C ARG A 124 -11.95 3.95 -9.68
N GLU A 125 -11.34 2.79 -9.93
CA GLU A 125 -9.89 2.67 -10.09
C GLU A 125 -9.42 3.45 -11.32
N PHE A 126 -10.09 3.30 -12.46
CA PHE A 126 -9.83 4.07 -13.68
C PHE A 126 -9.89 5.58 -13.42
N SER A 127 -10.93 6.07 -12.75
CA SER A 127 -11.07 7.49 -12.40
C SER A 127 -9.92 8.00 -11.52
N ARG A 128 -9.38 7.16 -10.62
CA ARG A 128 -8.21 7.52 -9.80
C ARG A 128 -6.94 7.60 -10.66
N TYR A 129 -6.72 6.64 -11.55
CA TYR A 129 -5.59 6.66 -12.48
C TYR A 129 -5.66 7.88 -13.42
N GLU A 130 -6.82 8.11 -14.01
CA GLU A 130 -7.07 9.20 -14.95
C GLU A 130 -6.89 10.56 -14.26
N ARG A 131 -7.44 10.75 -13.06
CA ARG A 131 -7.22 11.97 -12.27
C ARG A 131 -5.74 12.20 -11.96
N ASN A 132 -5.00 11.14 -11.61
CA ASN A 132 -3.57 11.26 -11.34
C ASN A 132 -2.79 11.63 -12.61
N SER A 133 -3.14 11.04 -13.76
CA SER A 133 -2.55 11.38 -15.06
C SER A 133 -2.83 12.82 -15.44
N ILE A 134 -4.09 13.26 -15.40
CA ILE A 134 -4.49 14.64 -15.72
C ILE A 134 -3.73 15.65 -14.84
N ILE A 135 -3.58 15.37 -13.55
CA ILE A 135 -2.82 16.24 -12.64
C ILE A 135 -1.33 16.24 -12.99
N ALA A 136 -0.76 15.09 -13.34
CA ALA A 136 0.65 14.99 -13.75
C ALA A 136 0.90 15.74 -15.07
N ASP A 137 0.06 15.52 -16.07
CA ASP A 137 0.12 16.15 -17.38
C ASP A 137 -0.07 17.66 -17.27
N ALA A 138 -1.03 18.13 -16.46
CA ALA A 138 -1.24 19.55 -16.22
C ALA A 138 -0.03 20.22 -15.52
N LYS A 139 0.61 19.52 -14.58
CA LYS A 139 1.85 20.00 -13.93
C LYS A 139 3.02 20.01 -14.90
N GLU A 140 3.13 19.03 -15.78
CA GLU A 140 4.18 18.98 -16.78
C GLU A 140 4.01 20.08 -17.82
N GLU A 141 2.81 20.26 -18.39
CA GLU A 141 2.56 21.32 -19.36
C GLU A 141 2.72 22.70 -18.71
N GLY A 142 2.30 22.89 -17.45
CA GLY A 142 2.56 24.12 -16.70
C GLY A 142 4.06 24.42 -16.55
N ARG A 143 4.89 23.41 -16.28
CA ARG A 143 6.35 23.56 -16.24
C ARG A 143 6.93 23.93 -17.60
N LYS A 144 6.46 23.28 -18.68
CA LYS A 144 6.88 23.58 -20.06
C LYS A 144 6.47 24.98 -20.51
N GLU A 145 5.27 25.42 -20.15
CA GLU A 145 4.79 26.78 -20.46
C GLU A 145 5.62 27.85 -19.75
N ILE A 146 5.96 27.63 -18.47
CA ILE A 146 6.86 28.53 -17.73
C ILE A 146 8.26 28.54 -18.38
N ALA A 147 8.80 27.37 -18.74
CA ALA A 147 10.09 27.28 -19.41
C ALA A 147 10.11 28.03 -20.75
N ARG A 148 9.07 27.87 -21.59
CA ARG A 148 8.93 28.62 -22.86
C ARG A 148 8.89 30.13 -22.63
N LYS A 149 8.14 30.60 -21.61
CA LYS A 149 8.08 32.03 -21.25
C LYS A 149 9.43 32.56 -20.78
N LEU A 150 10.19 31.78 -19.99
CA LEU A 150 11.51 32.17 -19.51
C LEU A 150 12.57 32.16 -20.62
N LEU A 151 12.49 31.20 -21.56
CA LEU A 151 13.33 31.18 -22.76
C LEU A 151 13.10 32.43 -23.62
N ALA A 152 11.84 32.83 -23.80
CA ALA A 152 11.49 34.05 -24.52
C ALA A 152 11.98 35.35 -23.82
N LEU A 153 12.26 35.28 -22.52
CA LEU A 153 12.87 36.36 -21.73
C LEU A 153 14.40 36.27 -21.67
N GLU A 154 15.01 35.38 -22.45
CA GLU A 154 16.47 35.16 -22.53
C GLU A 154 17.11 34.81 -21.18
N VAL A 155 16.35 34.14 -20.30
CA VAL A 155 16.87 33.65 -19.02
C VAL A 155 17.80 32.47 -19.28
N ASP A 156 18.90 32.42 -18.53
CA ASP A 156 19.89 31.35 -18.62
C ASP A 156 19.28 29.95 -18.38
N LEU A 157 19.68 28.98 -19.21
CA LEU A 157 19.15 27.61 -19.20
C LEU A 157 19.25 26.94 -17.82
N GLN A 158 20.33 27.22 -17.09
CA GLN A 158 20.56 26.62 -15.77
C GLN A 158 19.54 27.15 -14.74
N LYS A 159 19.20 28.43 -14.83
CA LYS A 159 18.15 29.05 -13.99
C LYS A 159 16.75 28.58 -14.35
N ILE A 160 16.48 28.32 -15.63
CA ILE A 160 15.20 27.76 -16.08
C ILE A 160 15.04 26.33 -15.57
N ALA A 161 16.09 25.52 -15.64
CA ALA A 161 16.11 24.17 -15.10
C ALA A 161 15.84 24.16 -13.58
N GLU A 162 16.48 25.06 -12.83
CA GLU A 162 16.26 25.21 -11.39
C GLU A 162 14.82 25.63 -11.06
N ALA A 163 14.26 26.59 -11.81
CA ALA A 163 12.91 27.12 -11.56
C ALA A 163 11.77 26.17 -11.95
N THR A 164 11.97 25.34 -12.98
CA THR A 164 10.92 24.46 -13.53
C THR A 164 11.10 23.00 -13.15
N GLY A 165 12.29 22.60 -12.70
CA GLY A 165 12.64 21.21 -12.43
C GLY A 165 12.70 20.33 -13.68
N LEU A 166 12.80 20.93 -14.87
CA LEU A 166 13.05 20.24 -16.14
C LEU A 166 14.57 20.12 -16.37
N SER A 167 15.00 19.08 -17.06
CA SER A 167 16.39 18.94 -17.50
C SER A 167 16.72 19.92 -18.62
N GLU A 168 18.00 20.28 -18.76
CA GLU A 168 18.45 21.14 -19.86
C GLU A 168 18.16 20.54 -21.25
N GLU A 169 18.16 19.20 -21.38
CA GLU A 169 17.80 18.53 -22.63
C GLU A 169 16.31 18.69 -22.96
N GLU A 170 15.44 18.63 -21.96
CA GLU A 170 14.00 18.88 -22.14
C GLU A 170 13.76 20.34 -22.52
N ILE A 171 14.46 21.28 -21.86
CA ILE A 171 14.34 22.72 -22.14
C ILE A 171 14.85 23.05 -23.56
N LYS A 172 15.94 22.43 -24.02
CA LYS A 172 16.46 22.60 -25.40
C LYS A 172 15.54 22.04 -26.48
N LYS A 173 14.62 21.14 -26.11
CA LYS A 173 13.62 20.54 -27.02
C LYS A 173 12.30 21.31 -27.06
N LEU A 174 12.10 22.28 -26.16
CA LEU A 174 10.91 23.15 -26.12
C LEU A 174 10.94 24.25 -27.18
#